data_AF-A0A7J8YU29-F1
#
_entry.id   AF-A0A7J8YU29-F1
#
_cell.length_a   1.000
_cell.length_b   1.000
_cell.length_c   1.000
_cell.angle_alpha   90.00
_cell.angle_beta   90.00
_cell.angle_gamma   90.00
#
_symmetry.space_group_name_H-M   'P 1'
#
loop_
_entity.id
_entity.type
_entity.pdbx_description
1 polymer ?
#
loop_
_entity_poly.entity_id
_entity_poly.type
_entity_poly.pdbx_seq_one_letter_code
_entity_poly.pdbx_strand_id
1 'polypeptide(L)'
;MLSSSRIKDCHSSRSQAVDKLIDRLRAEAKANGGIVSVLKSACFIVFYILLGMCFGIEMDEETVEKMDPITKNVLITLDTRINDFLPILRPVIGEQLKRALQVRKQQVHAVVTNTTATVLEWGIAQLIHNPDIQSKLFDEIKSTVATGATTVGGFNIPIDPNLEIFFPGITEDPKIWSNPEKFNPADRFYLGKKDADITGVTMVKMKPFGAGTRICPGLTMATVHIHLMLARMVQQIERTSYPPNSNIDFSGKFEFTVVMSNTLKARIKPMGGIR
;
A
#
# COMPACT_ATOMS: atom_id res chain seq x y z
N MET A 1 -5.55 14.05 -4.08
CA MET A 1 -5.47 13.50 -2.70
C MET A 1 -6.75 13.84 -1.97
N LEU A 2 -7.18 13.03 -0.99
CA LEU A 2 -8.34 13.38 -0.16
C LEU A 2 -8.09 14.72 0.56
N SER A 3 -9.06 15.63 0.53
CA SER A 3 -8.95 16.92 1.19
C SER A 3 -8.87 16.75 2.71
N SER A 4 -8.13 17.62 3.39
CA SER A 4 -7.98 17.57 4.84
C SER A 4 -9.29 17.66 5.61
N SER A 5 -10.32 18.36 5.08
CA SER A 5 -11.67 18.39 5.66
C SER A 5 -12.31 17.00 5.68
N ARG A 6 -12.40 16.34 4.51
CA ARG A 6 -12.91 14.97 4.39
C ARG A 6 -12.18 13.98 5.30
N ILE A 7 -10.87 14.14 5.46
CA ILE A 7 -10.11 13.31 6.40
C ILE A 7 -10.57 13.61 7.83
N LYS A 8 -10.71 14.88 8.23
CA LYS A 8 -11.20 15.24 9.57
C LYS A 8 -12.61 14.71 9.84
N ASP A 9 -13.50 14.73 8.86
CA ASP A 9 -14.88 14.24 9.00
C ASP A 9 -14.94 12.77 9.44
N CYS A 10 -13.98 11.95 9.02
CA CYS A 10 -13.89 10.53 9.42
C CYS A 10 -13.29 10.31 10.82
N HIS A 11 -13.30 11.32 11.70
CA HIS A 11 -12.75 11.21 13.06
C HIS A 11 -13.47 10.16 13.91
N SER A 12 -14.81 10.12 13.85
CA SER A 12 -15.61 9.16 14.60
C SER A 12 -15.24 7.72 14.24
N SER A 13 -15.21 7.39 12.94
CA SER A 13 -14.83 6.06 12.45
C SER A 13 -13.42 5.66 12.87
N ARG A 14 -12.47 6.60 12.86
CA ARG A 14 -11.09 6.35 13.35
C ARG A 14 -11.05 6.06 14.85
N SER A 15 -11.79 6.83 15.66
CA SER A 15 -11.84 6.61 17.10
C SER A 15 -12.41 5.23 17.43
N GLN A 16 -13.55 4.88 16.82
CA GLN A 16 -14.17 3.57 16.96
C GLN A 16 -13.22 2.44 16.53
N ALA A 17 -12.51 2.62 15.42
CA ALA A 17 -11.55 1.63 14.95
C ALA A 17 -10.37 1.43 15.90
N VAL A 18 -9.90 2.49 16.56
CA VAL A 18 -8.88 2.37 17.60
C VAL A 18 -9.40 1.58 18.80
N ASP A 19 -10.62 1.84 19.24
CA ASP A 19 -11.21 1.11 20.36
C ASP A 19 -11.36 -0.37 19.99
N LYS A 20 -11.87 -0.68 18.78
CA LYS A 20 -11.94 -2.04 18.24
C LYS A 20 -10.56 -2.70 18.12
N LEU A 21 -9.51 -1.96 17.76
CA LEU A 21 -8.14 -2.50 17.73
C LEU A 21 -7.71 -2.98 19.11
N ILE A 22 -7.95 -2.16 20.13
CA ILE A 22 -7.56 -2.47 21.51
C ILE A 22 -8.36 -3.67 22.02
N ASP A 23 -9.66 -3.69 21.79
CA ASP A 23 -10.53 -4.78 22.23
C ASP A 23 -10.17 -6.09 21.55
N ARG A 24 -9.87 -6.07 20.25
CA ARG A 24 -9.38 -7.23 19.51
C ARG A 24 -8.06 -7.75 20.07
N LEU A 25 -7.07 -6.86 20.27
CA LEU A 25 -5.77 -7.23 20.83
C LEU A 25 -5.93 -7.89 22.21
N ARG A 26 -6.83 -7.37 23.05
CA ARG A 26 -7.13 -7.95 24.38
C ARG A 26 -7.84 -9.28 24.29
N ALA A 27 -8.81 -9.43 23.39
CA ALA A 27 -9.53 -10.68 23.18
C ALA A 27 -8.58 -11.78 22.68
N GLU A 28 -7.74 -11.48 21.69
CA GLU A 28 -6.72 -12.39 21.17
C GLU A 28 -5.70 -12.76 22.25
N ALA A 29 -5.20 -11.77 23.01
CA ALA A 29 -4.30 -12.03 24.12
C ALA A 29 -4.91 -12.93 25.19
N LYS A 30 -6.19 -12.74 25.53
CA LYS A 30 -6.90 -13.60 26.50
C LYS A 30 -7.02 -15.04 26.00
N ALA A 31 -7.27 -15.24 24.70
CA ALA A 31 -7.36 -16.57 24.10
C ALA A 31 -6.00 -17.28 24.00
N ASN A 32 -4.91 -16.53 23.84
CA ASN A 32 -3.59 -17.06 23.48
C ASN A 32 -2.50 -16.85 24.55
N GLY A 33 -2.86 -16.74 25.83
CA GLY A 33 -1.89 -16.63 26.93
C GLY A 33 -1.04 -15.33 26.89
N GLY A 34 -1.66 -14.24 26.47
CA GLY A 34 -1.06 -12.90 26.37
C GLY A 34 -0.43 -12.58 25.01
N ILE A 35 -0.55 -13.46 24.02
CA ILE A 35 0.13 -13.33 22.71
C ILE A 35 -0.84 -12.90 21.61
N VAL A 36 -0.38 -12.01 20.74
CA VAL A 36 -1.15 -11.48 19.60
C VAL A 36 -0.37 -11.51 18.29
N SER A 37 -1.07 -11.64 17.18
CA SER A 37 -0.56 -11.46 15.82
C SER A 37 -0.69 -10.00 15.38
N VAL A 38 0.45 -9.33 15.19
CA VAL A 38 0.47 -7.89 14.86
C VAL A 38 -0.17 -7.65 13.48
N LEU A 39 0.18 -8.46 12.49
CA LEU A 39 -0.33 -8.29 11.12
C LEU A 39 -1.83 -8.55 11.03
N LYS A 40 -2.34 -9.62 11.68
CA LYS A 40 -3.76 -9.97 11.64
C LYS A 40 -4.61 -8.84 12.24
N SER A 41 -4.21 -8.35 13.41
CA SER A 41 -4.89 -7.24 14.07
C SER A 41 -4.78 -5.91 13.29
N ALA A 42 -3.63 -5.64 12.67
CA ALA A 42 -3.44 -4.45 11.85
C ALA A 42 -4.33 -4.47 10.59
N CYS A 43 -4.30 -5.57 9.82
CA CYS A 43 -5.10 -5.72 8.60
C CYS A 43 -6.58 -5.59 8.89
N PHE A 44 -7.08 -6.26 9.93
CA PHE A 44 -8.49 -6.17 10.32
C PHE A 44 -8.95 -4.73 10.53
N ILE A 45 -8.16 -3.94 11.27
CA ILE A 45 -8.52 -2.56 11.60
C ILE A 45 -8.40 -1.63 10.40
N VAL A 46 -7.41 -1.84 9.53
CA VAL A 46 -7.32 -1.09 8.27
C VAL A 46 -8.54 -1.35 7.40
N PHE A 47 -8.94 -2.62 7.23
CA PHE A 47 -10.17 -2.96 6.51
C PHE A 47 -11.41 -2.33 7.14
N TYR A 48 -11.56 -2.44 8.46
CA TYR A 48 -12.67 -1.85 9.19
C TYR A 48 -12.78 -0.33 8.97
N ILE A 49 -11.66 0.40 9.08
CA ILE A 49 -11.62 1.84 8.86
C ILE A 49 -11.98 2.18 7.41
N LEU A 50 -11.38 1.48 6.43
CA LEU A 50 -11.64 1.74 5.02
C LEU A 50 -13.09 1.49 4.66
N LEU A 51 -13.71 0.44 5.19
CA LEU A 51 -15.12 0.14 4.95
C LEU A 51 -16.04 1.20 5.56
N GLY A 52 -15.80 1.58 6.81
CA GLY A 52 -16.54 2.65 7.46
C GLY A 52 -16.39 3.99 6.74
N MET A 53 -15.19 4.32 6.26
CA MET A 53 -14.92 5.59 5.57
C MET A 53 -15.44 5.62 4.14
N CYS A 54 -15.27 4.54 3.37
CA CYS A 54 -15.61 4.50 1.95
C CYS A 54 -17.09 4.18 1.71
N PHE A 55 -17.69 3.36 2.56
CA PHE A 55 -19.03 2.83 2.34
C PHE A 55 -20.01 3.11 3.49
N GLY A 56 -19.53 3.62 4.64
CA GLY A 56 -20.38 3.79 5.82
C GLY A 56 -20.84 2.46 6.42
N ILE A 57 -20.14 1.36 6.10
CA ILE A 57 -20.53 0.01 6.52
C ILE A 57 -19.67 -0.40 7.72
N GLU A 58 -20.34 -0.81 8.79
CA GLU A 58 -19.69 -1.59 9.84
C GLU A 58 -19.83 -3.08 9.51
N MET A 59 -18.69 -3.77 9.44
CA MET A 59 -18.66 -5.21 9.21
C MET A 59 -18.24 -5.93 10.49
N ASP A 60 -18.81 -7.11 10.70
CA ASP A 60 -18.41 -8.01 11.77
C ASP A 60 -17.05 -8.66 11.47
N GLU A 61 -16.45 -9.20 12.52
CA GLU A 61 -15.11 -9.77 12.47
C GLU A 61 -15.00 -10.98 11.52
N GLU A 62 -16.00 -11.84 11.51
CA GLU A 62 -16.03 -13.06 10.71
C GLU A 62 -16.01 -12.73 9.21
N THR A 63 -16.76 -11.70 8.82
CA THR A 63 -16.82 -11.29 7.42
C THR A 63 -15.51 -10.68 6.92
N VAL A 64 -14.81 -9.89 7.75
CA VAL A 64 -13.48 -9.34 7.39
C VAL A 64 -12.45 -10.47 7.25
N GLU A 65 -12.48 -11.47 8.13
CA GLU A 65 -11.59 -12.62 8.05
C GLU A 65 -11.82 -13.47 6.79
N LYS A 66 -13.07 -13.57 6.33
CA LYS A 66 -13.41 -14.23 5.05
C LYS A 66 -12.95 -13.43 3.82
N MET A 67 -12.87 -12.11 3.91
CA MET A 67 -12.47 -11.24 2.80
C MET A 67 -10.96 -11.15 2.58
N ASP A 68 -10.14 -11.32 3.63
CA ASP A 68 -8.67 -11.25 3.54
C ASP A 68 -8.06 -12.22 2.50
N PRO A 69 -8.38 -13.54 2.50
CA PRO A 69 -7.83 -14.46 1.48
C PRO A 69 -8.34 -14.15 0.07
N ILE A 70 -9.57 -13.66 -0.06
CA ILE A 70 -10.16 -13.30 -1.36
C ILE A 70 -9.40 -12.11 -1.95
N THR A 71 -9.18 -11.06 -1.16
CA THR A 71 -8.46 -9.86 -1.58
C THR A 71 -7.01 -10.17 -1.95
N LYS A 72 -6.32 -10.98 -1.15
CA LYS A 72 -4.95 -11.46 -1.45
C LYS A 72 -4.88 -12.24 -2.76
N ASN A 73 -5.81 -13.19 -2.97
CA ASN A 73 -5.84 -14.00 -4.19
C ASN A 73 -6.09 -13.16 -5.44
N VAL A 74 -6.99 -12.18 -5.36
CA VAL A 74 -7.23 -11.23 -6.47
C VAL A 74 -5.96 -10.44 -6.76
N LEU A 75 -5.31 -9.87 -5.75
CA LEU A 75 -4.10 -9.06 -5.92
C LEU A 75 -2.91 -9.86 -6.48
N ILE A 76 -2.63 -11.05 -5.96
CA ILE A 76 -1.54 -11.92 -6.45
C ILE A 76 -1.80 -12.36 -7.90
N THR A 77 -3.07 -12.58 -8.26
CA THR A 77 -3.43 -12.94 -9.65
C THR A 77 -3.16 -11.80 -10.63
N LEU A 78 -3.31 -10.56 -10.17
CA LEU A 78 -3.14 -9.33 -10.95
C LEU A 78 -1.68 -8.85 -11.03
N ASP A 79 -0.80 -9.38 -10.19
CA ASP A 79 0.60 -8.97 -10.16
C ASP A 79 1.35 -9.39 -11.43
N THR A 80 2.32 -8.56 -11.83
CA THR A 80 3.13 -8.77 -13.03
C THR A 80 4.01 -10.01 -12.85
N ARG A 81 3.87 -10.98 -13.74
CA ARG A 81 4.65 -12.22 -13.68
C ARG A 81 5.84 -12.15 -14.62
N ILE A 82 6.92 -12.87 -14.29
CA ILE A 82 8.06 -13.10 -15.20
C ILE A 82 7.60 -13.58 -16.59
N ASN A 83 6.49 -14.32 -16.67
CA ASN A 83 5.89 -14.77 -17.92
C ASN A 83 5.30 -13.64 -18.78
N ASP A 84 5.00 -12.48 -18.21
CA ASP A 84 4.59 -11.28 -18.94
C ASP A 84 5.79 -10.66 -19.69
N PHE A 85 7.02 -10.89 -19.20
CA PHE A 85 8.27 -10.37 -19.79
C PHE A 85 8.99 -11.37 -20.72
N LEU A 86 8.70 -12.68 -20.60
CA LEU A 86 9.35 -13.74 -21.38
C LEU A 86 8.34 -14.52 -22.24
N PRO A 87 7.90 -13.98 -23.40
CA PRO A 87 6.97 -14.64 -24.32
C PRO A 87 7.47 -16.01 -24.84
N ILE A 88 8.76 -16.28 -24.74
CA ILE A 88 9.41 -17.52 -25.19
C ILE A 88 9.03 -18.74 -24.34
N LEU A 89 8.63 -18.54 -23.07
CA LEU A 89 8.22 -19.64 -22.17
C LEU A 89 6.76 -20.07 -22.35
N ARG A 90 6.01 -19.41 -23.26
CA ARG A 90 4.59 -19.69 -23.57
C ARG A 90 4.26 -21.16 -23.93
N PRO A 91 5.10 -21.94 -24.62
CA PRO A 91 4.71 -23.30 -25.04
C PRO A 91 4.55 -24.30 -23.89
N VAL A 92 5.20 -24.06 -22.74
CA VAL A 92 5.32 -25.05 -21.66
C VAL A 92 4.17 -24.99 -20.64
N ILE A 93 3.38 -23.91 -20.60
CA ILE A 93 2.45 -23.61 -19.48
C ILE A 93 1.04 -23.24 -19.98
N GLY A 94 0.70 -23.59 -21.24
CA GLY A 94 -0.48 -23.08 -21.97
C GLY A 94 -1.83 -23.24 -21.25
N GLU A 95 -2.07 -24.36 -20.55
CA GLU A 95 -3.34 -24.63 -19.88
C GLU A 95 -3.55 -23.86 -18.56
N GLN A 96 -2.45 -23.45 -17.90
CA GLN A 96 -2.54 -22.56 -16.73
C GLN A 96 -2.68 -21.10 -17.17
N LEU A 97 -2.02 -20.71 -18.26
CA LEU A 97 -2.12 -19.37 -18.83
C LEU A 97 -3.52 -19.08 -19.38
N LYS A 98 -4.16 -20.04 -20.06
CA LYS A 98 -5.56 -19.92 -20.51
C LYS A 98 -6.53 -19.72 -19.35
N ARG A 99 -6.40 -20.51 -18.28
CA ARG A 99 -7.22 -20.36 -17.07
C ARG A 99 -6.99 -19.01 -16.39
N ALA A 100 -5.74 -18.56 -16.26
CA ALA A 100 -5.42 -17.26 -15.69
C ALA A 100 -5.94 -16.09 -16.55
N LEU A 101 -5.81 -16.16 -17.88
CA LEU A 101 -6.35 -15.15 -18.81
C LEU A 101 -7.88 -15.12 -18.82
N GLN A 102 -8.53 -16.27 -18.66
CA GLN A 102 -9.99 -16.36 -18.62
C GLN A 102 -10.55 -15.78 -17.32
N VAL A 103 -9.91 -16.07 -16.18
CA VAL A 103 -10.23 -15.42 -14.89
C VAL A 103 -9.95 -13.90 -14.98
N ARG A 104 -8.83 -13.47 -15.58
CA ARG A 104 -8.50 -12.05 -15.79
C ARG A 104 -9.51 -11.35 -16.71
N LYS A 105 -9.98 -11.99 -17.79
CA LYS A 105 -11.06 -11.48 -18.66
C LYS A 105 -12.39 -11.36 -17.92
N GLN A 106 -12.79 -12.38 -17.16
CA GLN A 106 -14.02 -12.36 -16.37
C GLN A 106 -13.95 -11.28 -15.26
N GLN A 107 -12.80 -11.10 -14.62
CA GLN A 107 -12.60 -10.10 -13.57
C GLN A 107 -12.53 -8.66 -14.10
N VAL A 108 -11.84 -8.41 -15.22
CA VAL A 108 -11.87 -7.09 -15.89
C VAL A 108 -13.30 -6.71 -16.24
N HIS A 109 -14.15 -7.69 -16.59
CA HIS A 109 -15.56 -7.50 -16.94
C HIS A 109 -16.52 -7.41 -15.72
N ALA A 110 -16.12 -7.87 -14.54
CA ALA A 110 -17.00 -7.95 -13.36
C ALA A 110 -16.65 -6.96 -12.23
N VAL A 111 -15.38 -6.58 -12.05
CA VAL A 111 -14.92 -5.81 -10.88
C VAL A 111 -14.56 -4.36 -11.24
N VAL A 112 -14.18 -4.08 -12.49
CA VAL A 112 -13.65 -2.76 -12.90
C VAL A 112 -14.55 -2.04 -13.91
N THR A 113 -15.33 -2.78 -14.71
CA THR A 113 -15.96 -2.28 -15.94
C THR A 113 -17.32 -1.63 -15.77
N ASN A 114 -18.02 -1.73 -14.63
CA ASN A 114 -19.27 -0.97 -14.51
C ASN A 114 -19.01 0.46 -14.04
N THR A 115 -18.31 0.65 -12.92
CA THR A 115 -18.08 2.01 -12.39
C THR A 115 -17.04 2.80 -13.19
N THR A 116 -15.92 2.19 -13.57
CA THR A 116 -14.86 2.88 -14.34
C THR A 116 -15.30 3.17 -15.77
N ALA A 117 -15.99 2.23 -16.44
CA ALA A 117 -16.45 2.48 -17.80
C ALA A 117 -17.57 3.52 -17.83
N THR A 118 -18.50 3.51 -16.86
CA THR A 118 -19.49 4.59 -16.72
C THR A 118 -18.80 5.94 -16.47
N VAL A 119 -17.82 6.04 -15.56
CA VAL A 119 -17.09 7.30 -15.34
C VAL A 119 -16.31 7.74 -16.58
N LEU A 120 -15.72 6.80 -17.32
CA LEU A 120 -15.00 7.08 -18.57
C LEU A 120 -15.98 7.55 -19.66
N GLU A 121 -17.13 6.93 -19.77
CA GLU A 121 -18.20 7.30 -20.71
C GLU A 121 -18.71 8.71 -20.41
N TRP A 122 -19.04 9.03 -19.16
CA TRP A 122 -19.42 10.39 -18.75
C TRP A 122 -18.27 11.40 -18.94
N GLY A 123 -17.04 11.01 -18.63
CA GLY A 123 -15.86 11.86 -18.81
C GLY A 123 -15.61 12.19 -20.29
N ILE A 124 -15.70 11.19 -21.16
CA ILE A 124 -15.58 11.37 -22.61
C ILE A 124 -16.76 12.17 -23.16
N ALA A 125 -18.00 11.92 -22.71
CA ALA A 125 -19.16 12.71 -23.09
C ALA A 125 -18.98 14.19 -22.72
N GLN A 126 -18.44 14.48 -21.53
CA GLN A 126 -18.14 15.85 -21.11
C GLN A 126 -17.01 16.47 -21.94
N LEU A 127 -15.97 15.72 -22.29
CA LEU A 127 -14.89 16.21 -23.15
C LEU A 127 -15.38 16.51 -24.57
N ILE A 128 -16.22 15.65 -25.14
CA ILE A 128 -16.86 15.87 -26.45
C ILE A 128 -17.73 17.13 -26.42
N HIS A 129 -18.45 17.38 -25.32
CA HIS A 129 -19.25 18.59 -25.14
C HIS A 129 -18.39 19.86 -24.95
N ASN A 130 -17.12 19.73 -24.56
CA ASN A 130 -16.21 20.84 -24.28
C ASN A 130 -14.91 20.71 -25.10
N PRO A 131 -14.96 20.95 -26.42
CA PRO A 131 -13.84 20.69 -27.33
C PRO A 131 -12.58 21.49 -26.98
N ASP A 132 -12.72 22.69 -26.43
CA ASP A 132 -11.58 23.51 -26.00
C ASP A 132 -10.79 22.86 -24.85
N ILE A 133 -11.50 22.22 -23.92
CA ILE A 133 -10.91 21.48 -22.81
C ILE A 133 -10.28 20.18 -23.32
N GLN A 134 -10.97 19.49 -24.23
CA GLN A 134 -10.45 18.28 -24.86
C GLN A 134 -9.15 18.55 -25.64
N SER A 135 -9.08 19.66 -26.38
CA SER A 135 -7.87 20.05 -27.11
C SER A 135 -6.71 20.36 -26.15
N LYS A 136 -6.96 21.10 -25.06
CA LYS A 136 -5.94 21.37 -24.04
C LYS A 136 -5.42 20.08 -23.40
N LEU A 137 -6.33 19.16 -23.07
CA LEU A 137 -5.97 17.85 -22.53
C LEU A 137 -5.12 17.05 -23.52
N PHE A 138 -5.47 17.09 -24.81
CA PHE A 138 -4.71 16.43 -25.87
C PHE A 138 -3.30 17.02 -26.01
N ASP A 139 -3.16 18.34 -25.99
CA ASP A 139 -1.87 19.03 -26.06
C ASP A 139 -1.02 18.78 -24.80
N GLU A 140 -1.63 18.71 -23.62
CA GLU A 140 -0.96 18.33 -22.37
C GLU A 140 -0.44 16.89 -22.43
N ILE A 141 -1.25 15.94 -22.90
CA ILE A 141 -0.85 14.54 -23.08
C ILE A 141 0.33 14.46 -24.06
N LYS A 142 0.23 15.14 -25.21
CA LYS A 142 1.26 15.15 -26.25
C LYS A 142 2.58 15.78 -25.76
N SER A 143 2.51 16.77 -24.87
CA SER A 143 3.71 17.40 -24.30
C SER A 143 4.31 16.65 -23.11
N THR A 144 3.52 15.84 -22.40
CA THR A 144 3.94 15.11 -21.20
C THR A 144 4.41 13.68 -21.50
N VAL A 145 3.79 13.01 -22.48
CA VAL A 145 4.22 11.69 -22.93
C VAL A 145 5.45 11.86 -23.81
N ALA A 146 6.54 11.16 -23.48
CA ALA A 146 7.73 11.16 -24.33
C ALA A 146 7.42 10.50 -25.68
N THR A 147 7.12 11.31 -26.70
CA THR A 147 6.80 10.83 -28.06
C THR A 147 8.06 10.56 -28.91
N GLY A 148 9.25 10.61 -28.30
CA GLY A 148 10.54 10.52 -28.98
C GLY A 148 11.58 9.81 -28.12
N ALA A 149 12.60 9.26 -28.77
CA ALA A 149 13.77 8.74 -28.08
C ALA A 149 14.38 9.86 -27.22
N THR A 150 14.72 9.55 -25.97
CA THR A 150 15.21 10.53 -25.00
C THR A 150 16.48 10.03 -24.33
N THR A 151 17.23 10.91 -23.69
CA THR A 151 18.43 10.55 -22.93
C THR A 151 18.15 10.70 -21.44
N VAL A 152 18.32 9.62 -20.67
CA VAL A 152 18.18 9.61 -19.21
C VAL A 152 19.49 9.14 -18.60
N GLY A 153 20.11 9.97 -17.75
CA GLY A 153 21.37 9.60 -17.08
C GLY A 153 22.52 9.29 -18.04
N GLY A 154 22.52 9.86 -19.25
CA GLY A 154 23.49 9.57 -20.31
C GLY A 154 23.16 8.36 -21.18
N PHE A 155 22.06 7.64 -20.90
CA PHE A 155 21.61 6.49 -21.70
C PHE A 155 20.51 6.89 -22.67
N ASN A 156 20.60 6.43 -23.91
CA ASN A 156 19.55 6.61 -24.90
C ASN A 156 18.42 5.60 -24.67
N ILE A 157 17.23 6.11 -24.39
CA ILE A 157 16.03 5.35 -24.12
C ILE A 157 15.16 5.36 -25.39
N PRO A 158 14.77 4.20 -25.92
CA PRO A 158 13.91 4.11 -27.11
C PRO A 158 12.49 4.63 -26.81
N ILE A 159 11.69 4.83 -27.86
CA ILE A 159 10.27 5.19 -27.75
C ILE A 159 9.50 4.00 -27.15
N ASP A 160 8.47 4.30 -26.35
CA ASP A 160 7.60 3.35 -25.65
C ASP A 160 8.33 2.32 -24.76
N PRO A 161 9.31 2.74 -23.93
CA PRO A 161 9.94 1.83 -22.99
C PRO A 161 9.00 1.58 -21.79
N ASN A 162 8.99 0.35 -21.29
CA ASN A 162 8.52 0.12 -19.92
C ASN A 162 9.63 0.56 -18.97
N LEU A 163 9.41 1.65 -18.22
CA LEU A 163 10.33 2.11 -17.18
C LEU A 163 9.93 1.53 -15.83
N GLU A 164 10.76 0.65 -15.29
CA GLU A 164 10.65 0.18 -13.92
C GLU A 164 11.63 0.92 -13.02
N ILE A 165 11.13 1.48 -11.92
CA ILE A 165 11.96 2.16 -10.92
C ILE A 165 12.31 1.16 -9.83
N PHE A 166 13.56 0.71 -9.81
CA PHE A 166 14.04 -0.21 -8.78
C PHE A 166 14.28 0.51 -7.45
N PHE A 167 13.27 0.46 -6.56
CA PHE A 167 13.28 1.19 -5.29
C PHE A 167 14.39 0.79 -4.30
N PRO A 168 14.73 -0.52 -4.12
CA PRO A 168 15.79 -0.91 -3.18
C PRO A 168 17.12 -0.21 -3.50
N GLY A 169 17.43 -0.03 -4.79
CA GLY A 169 18.63 0.68 -5.24
C GLY A 169 18.69 2.16 -4.85
N ILE A 170 17.59 2.78 -4.43
CA ILE A 170 17.55 4.16 -3.91
C ILE A 170 17.55 4.15 -2.38
N THR A 171 16.74 3.29 -1.77
CA THR A 171 16.56 3.25 -0.31
C THR A 171 17.76 2.63 0.42
N GLU A 172 18.58 1.84 -0.28
CA GLU A 172 19.76 1.16 0.26
C GLU A 172 21.07 1.75 -0.26
N ASP A 173 21.04 2.84 -1.03
CA ASP A 173 22.25 3.46 -1.57
C ASP A 173 23.02 4.22 -0.46
N PRO A 174 24.26 3.80 -0.12
CA PRO A 174 25.07 4.50 0.87
C PRO A 174 25.47 5.93 0.46
N LYS A 175 25.35 6.29 -0.83
CA LYS A 175 25.54 7.67 -1.30
C LYS A 175 24.37 8.58 -0.94
N ILE A 176 23.19 8.01 -0.71
CA ILE A 176 21.95 8.73 -0.35
C ILE A 176 21.69 8.66 1.15
N TRP A 177 21.91 7.49 1.76
CA TRP A 177 21.62 7.19 3.17
C TRP A 177 22.88 6.76 3.92
N SER A 178 23.16 7.35 5.09
CA SER A 178 24.22 6.86 5.95
C SER A 178 23.81 5.57 6.67
N ASN A 179 24.64 4.52 6.54
CA ASN A 179 24.39 3.17 7.08
C ASN A 179 22.98 2.66 6.74
N PRO A 180 22.63 2.55 5.44
CA PRO A 180 21.25 2.32 4.97
C PRO A 180 20.53 1.17 5.68
N GLU A 181 21.26 0.08 5.97
CA GLU A 181 20.81 -1.13 6.67
C GLU A 181 20.42 -0.91 8.14
N LYS A 182 20.90 0.16 8.77
CA LYS A 182 20.63 0.46 10.18
C LYS A 182 19.29 1.19 10.33
N PHE A 183 18.40 0.66 11.17
CA PHE A 183 17.18 1.34 11.58
C PHE A 183 17.50 2.55 12.48
N ASN A 184 17.54 3.76 11.91
CA ASN A 184 17.91 4.99 12.61
C ASN A 184 16.94 6.16 12.36
N PRO A 185 15.71 6.10 12.90
CA PRO A 185 14.70 7.13 12.65
C PRO A 185 15.01 8.47 13.31
N ALA A 186 15.73 8.49 14.44
CA ALA A 186 16.09 9.71 15.15
C ALA A 186 16.99 10.61 14.29
N ASP A 187 18.00 10.02 13.63
CA ASP A 187 18.92 10.78 12.79
C ASP A 187 18.35 11.09 11.40
N ARG A 188 17.39 10.31 10.90
CA ARG A 188 16.84 10.45 9.52
C ARG A 188 15.58 11.30 9.45
N PHE A 189 14.68 11.20 10.43
CA PHE A 189 13.30 11.67 10.30
C PHE A 189 12.80 12.57 11.44
N TYR A 190 13.60 12.77 12.50
CA TYR A 190 13.21 13.67 13.58
C TYR A 190 13.21 15.15 13.12
N LEU A 191 12.40 15.98 13.78
CA LEU A 191 12.07 17.37 13.42
C LEU A 191 13.29 18.18 12.93
N GLY A 192 13.16 18.80 11.76
CA GLY A 192 14.12 19.75 11.20
C GLY A 192 15.09 19.21 10.13
N LYS A 193 15.06 17.91 9.82
CA LYS A 193 15.92 17.33 8.77
C LYS A 193 15.19 17.18 7.42
N LYS A 194 15.90 17.51 6.33
CA LYS A 194 15.40 17.50 4.94
C LYS A 194 15.08 16.10 4.39
N ASP A 195 15.49 15.04 5.08
CA ASP A 195 15.41 13.65 4.60
C ASP A 195 14.04 12.99 4.86
N ALA A 196 13.12 13.71 5.51
CA ALA A 196 11.76 13.24 5.81
C ALA A 196 10.73 13.49 4.69
N ASP A 197 11.14 13.94 3.51
CA ASP A 197 10.23 14.13 2.38
C ASP A 197 9.79 12.79 1.77
N ILE A 198 8.63 12.31 2.20
CA ILE A 198 7.98 11.10 1.69
C ILE A 198 7.18 11.33 0.38
N THR A 199 7.09 12.58 -0.08
CA THR A 199 6.36 12.96 -1.31
C THR A 199 7.28 13.00 -2.53
N GLY A 200 8.60 13.09 -2.29
CA GLY A 200 9.62 13.16 -3.33
C GLY A 200 9.60 14.47 -4.13
N VAL A 201 9.03 15.54 -3.56
CA VAL A 201 8.95 16.88 -4.19
C VAL A 201 10.29 17.62 -4.10
N THR A 202 10.98 17.49 -2.98
CA THR A 202 12.27 18.15 -2.71
C THR A 202 13.41 17.33 -3.30
N MET A 203 13.41 16.03 -3.01
CA MET A 203 14.39 15.07 -3.52
C MET A 203 13.83 13.65 -3.42
N VAL A 204 14.16 12.83 -4.42
CA VAL A 204 13.80 11.41 -4.45
C VAL A 204 14.77 10.60 -3.60
N LYS A 205 14.59 10.59 -2.27
CA LYS A 205 15.34 9.72 -1.36
C LYS A 205 14.55 8.50 -0.90
N MET A 206 13.23 8.68 -0.78
CA MET A 206 12.28 7.64 -0.38
C MET A 206 10.90 7.99 -0.95
N LYS A 207 10.21 7.00 -1.54
CA LYS A 207 8.90 7.18 -2.21
C LYS A 207 7.92 6.05 -1.86
N PRO A 208 7.56 5.86 -0.58
CA PRO A 208 6.71 4.76 -0.13
C PRO A 208 5.28 4.84 -0.70
N PHE A 209 4.89 6.02 -1.19
CA PHE A 209 3.60 6.29 -1.80
C PHE A 209 3.72 6.70 -3.27
N GLY A 210 4.86 6.45 -3.92
CA GLY A 210 5.17 7.00 -5.25
C GLY A 210 5.46 8.51 -5.20
N ALA A 211 5.35 9.19 -6.35
CA ALA A 211 5.57 10.63 -6.47
C ALA A 211 4.89 11.21 -7.72
N GLY A 212 4.84 12.55 -7.81
CA GLY A 212 4.29 13.27 -8.97
C GLY A 212 2.77 13.10 -9.10
N THR A 213 2.27 13.17 -10.33
CA THR A 213 0.83 13.09 -10.64
C THR A 213 0.22 11.71 -10.35
N ARG A 214 1.06 10.67 -10.24
CA ARG A 214 0.67 9.28 -9.93
C ARG A 214 0.95 8.89 -8.48
N ILE A 215 1.21 9.87 -7.61
CA ILE A 215 1.35 9.63 -6.16
C ILE A 215 0.07 8.99 -5.60
N CYS A 216 0.24 8.09 -4.64
CA CYS A 216 -0.86 7.38 -4.01
C CYS A 216 -1.92 8.36 -3.48
N PRO A 217 -3.18 8.28 -3.95
CA PRO A 217 -4.24 9.18 -3.50
C PRO A 217 -4.56 9.00 -2.01
N GLY A 218 -4.20 7.83 -1.44
CA GLY A 218 -4.39 7.46 -0.05
C GLY A 218 -3.28 7.87 0.91
N LEU A 219 -2.19 8.52 0.46
CA LEU A 219 -1.03 8.89 1.29
C LEU A 219 -1.43 9.52 2.63
N THR A 220 -2.20 10.62 2.59
CA THR A 220 -2.54 11.37 3.80
C THR A 220 -3.37 10.54 4.79
N MET A 221 -4.31 9.73 4.27
CA MET A 221 -5.14 8.86 5.09
C MET A 221 -4.32 7.73 5.71
N ALA A 222 -3.50 7.06 4.91
CA ALA A 222 -2.62 5.99 5.37
C ALA A 222 -1.66 6.48 6.46
N THR A 223 -1.02 7.64 6.27
CA THR A 223 -0.13 8.23 7.27
C THR A 223 -0.84 8.47 8.61
N VAL A 224 -2.05 9.03 8.59
CA VAL A 224 -2.83 9.25 9.83
C VAL A 224 -3.18 7.94 10.52
N HIS A 225 -3.63 6.93 9.77
CA HIS A 225 -3.99 5.64 10.35
C HIS A 225 -2.77 4.90 10.90
N ILE A 226 -1.65 4.89 10.17
CA ILE A 226 -0.38 4.29 10.61
C ILE A 226 0.09 4.95 11.91
N HIS A 227 0.13 6.28 12.00
CA HIS A 227 0.52 6.97 13.23
C HIS A 227 -0.36 6.61 14.42
N LEU A 228 -1.68 6.59 14.22
CA LEU A 228 -2.64 6.29 15.27
C LEU A 228 -2.52 4.83 15.75
N MET A 229 -2.42 3.89 14.80
CA MET A 229 -2.27 2.46 15.11
C MET A 229 -0.94 2.18 15.80
N LEU A 230 0.17 2.75 15.30
CA LEU A 230 1.50 2.61 15.92
C LEU A 230 1.50 3.16 17.35
N ALA A 231 0.96 4.35 17.57
CA ALA A 231 0.88 4.95 18.90
C ALA A 231 0.13 4.04 19.89
N ARG A 232 -0.98 3.45 19.46
CA ARG A 232 -1.78 2.53 20.28
C ARG A 232 -1.10 1.19 20.50
N MET A 233 -0.50 0.61 19.46
CA MET A 233 0.24 -0.65 19.58
C MET A 233 1.43 -0.52 20.53
N VAL A 234 2.21 0.56 20.46
CA VAL A 234 3.33 0.84 21.39
C VAL A 234 2.84 0.99 22.84
N GLN A 235 1.63 1.53 23.03
CA GLN A 235 1.02 1.61 24.37
C GLN A 235 0.62 0.23 24.90
N GLN A 236 0.15 -0.70 24.06
CA GLN A 236 -0.38 -2.00 24.48
C GLN A 236 0.64 -3.15 24.48
N ILE A 237 1.64 -3.13 23.61
CA ILE A 237 2.59 -4.24 23.38
C ILE A 237 3.84 -4.09 24.26
N GLU A 238 4.32 -5.19 24.82
CA GLU A 238 5.58 -5.23 25.56
C GLU A 238 6.79 -4.81 24.70
N ARG A 239 7.83 -4.27 25.33
CA ARG A 239 9.02 -3.77 24.61
C ARG A 239 10.02 -4.89 24.26
N THR A 240 9.74 -6.12 24.64
CA THR A 240 10.58 -7.29 24.47
C THR A 240 10.10 -8.14 23.29
N SER A 241 11.01 -8.91 22.70
CA SER A 241 10.65 -9.87 21.65
C SER A 241 9.80 -11.01 22.21
N TYR A 242 9.05 -11.65 21.30
CA TYR A 242 8.41 -12.92 21.58
C TYR A 242 8.85 -13.95 20.53
N PRO A 243 9.34 -15.14 20.94
CA PRO A 243 9.62 -15.56 22.33
C PRO A 243 10.64 -14.66 23.06
N PRO A 244 10.63 -14.60 24.41
CA PRO A 244 11.57 -13.77 25.16
C PRO A 244 13.02 -14.10 24.81
N ASN A 245 13.86 -13.07 24.69
CA ASN A 245 15.28 -13.18 24.34
C ASN A 245 15.54 -13.83 22.97
N SER A 246 14.55 -13.91 22.08
CA SER A 246 14.77 -14.30 20.70
C SER A 246 15.10 -13.10 19.83
N ASN A 247 15.89 -13.32 18.78
CA ASN A 247 16.01 -12.35 17.71
C ASN A 247 14.71 -12.29 16.91
N ILE A 248 14.33 -11.10 16.44
CA ILE A 248 13.20 -10.93 15.52
C ILE A 248 13.68 -11.32 14.12
N ASP A 249 12.97 -12.23 13.49
CA ASP A 249 13.21 -12.61 12.10
C ASP A 249 12.63 -11.55 11.16
N PHE A 250 13.51 -10.77 10.52
CA PHE A 250 13.15 -9.76 9.53
C PHE A 250 13.19 -10.29 8.09
N SER A 251 13.35 -11.60 7.88
CA SER A 251 13.29 -12.18 6.54
C SER A 251 11.95 -11.84 5.88
N GLY A 252 12.04 -11.41 4.62
CA GLY A 252 10.89 -11.07 3.81
C GLY A 252 10.61 -12.14 2.76
N LYS A 253 9.35 -12.26 2.38
CA LYS A 253 8.91 -12.99 1.19
C LYS A 253 8.08 -12.06 0.31
N PHE A 254 8.16 -12.30 -1.00
CA PHE A 254 7.38 -11.55 -1.97
C PHE A 254 5.99 -12.18 -2.09
N GLU A 255 4.96 -11.40 -1.78
CA GLU A 255 3.57 -11.65 -2.18
C GLU A 255 3.17 -10.52 -3.15
N PHE A 256 1.97 -9.92 -3.06
CA PHE A 256 1.68 -8.66 -3.75
C PHE A 256 2.61 -7.51 -3.31
N THR A 257 3.18 -7.61 -2.11
CA THR A 257 4.21 -6.74 -1.57
C THR A 257 5.21 -7.59 -0.78
N VAL A 258 6.31 -6.99 -0.35
CA VAL A 258 7.21 -7.62 0.63
C VAL A 258 6.52 -7.70 1.99
N VAL A 259 6.34 -8.91 2.50
CA VAL A 259 5.81 -9.20 3.85
C VAL A 259 6.82 -10.03 4.63
N MET A 260 6.74 -10.02 5.97
CA MET A 260 7.59 -10.89 6.79
C MET A 260 7.30 -12.36 6.48
N SER A 261 8.35 -13.18 6.32
CA SER A 261 8.22 -14.63 6.10
C SER A 261 7.42 -15.27 7.22
N ASN A 262 7.70 -14.86 8.44
CA ASN A 262 7.01 -15.25 9.66
C ASN A 262 6.26 -14.05 10.23
N THR A 263 4.96 -14.18 10.47
CA THR A 263 4.16 -13.09 11.05
C THR A 263 4.65 -12.74 12.45
N LEU A 264 4.88 -11.45 12.70
CA LEU A 264 5.31 -10.95 14.00
C LEU A 264 4.26 -11.24 15.07
N LYS A 265 4.69 -11.99 16.09
CA LYS A 265 3.95 -12.21 17.33
C LYS A 265 4.48 -11.26 18.39
N ALA A 266 3.59 -10.76 19.24
CA ALA A 266 3.97 -9.89 20.34
C ALA A 266 3.16 -10.21 21.60
N ARG A 267 3.71 -9.84 22.77
CA ARG A 267 3.03 -9.99 24.05
C ARG A 267 2.32 -8.68 24.42
N ILE A 268 1.08 -8.75 24.89
CA ILE A 268 0.35 -7.60 25.42
C ILE A 268 0.74 -7.36 26.88
N LYS A 269 0.93 -6.08 27.24
CA LYS A 269 1.25 -5.67 28.61
C LYS A 269 0.14 -6.12 29.57
N PRO A 270 0.50 -6.60 30.78
CA PRO A 270 -0.49 -6.89 31.83
C PRO A 270 -1.35 -5.65 32.14
N MET A 271 -2.66 -5.83 32.31
CA MET A 271 -3.56 -4.74 32.68
C MET A 271 -3.15 -4.18 34.06
N GLY A 272 -2.66 -2.93 34.07
CA GLY A 272 -2.16 -2.25 35.26
C GLY A 272 -0.96 -1.31 35.01
N GLY A 273 -0.35 -1.35 33.82
CA GLY A 273 0.89 -0.63 33.51
C GLY A 273 0.74 0.70 32.75
N ILE A 274 -0.40 1.40 32.84
CA ILE A 274 -0.51 2.79 32.36
C ILE A 274 -0.53 3.69 33.60
N ARG A 275 0.67 4.12 34.02
CA ARG A 275 0.85 5.40 34.70
C ARG A 275 1.49 6.36 33.71
#